data_AF-A0A2N5JL74-F1
#
_entry.id   AF-A0A2N5JL74-F1
#
_cell.length_a   1.000
_cell.length_b   1.000
_cell.length_c   1.000
_cell.angle_alpha   90.00
_cell.angle_beta   90.00
_cell.angle_gamma   90.00
#
_symmetry.space_group_name_H-M   'P 1'
#
loop_
_entity.id
_entity.type
_entity.pdbx_description
1 polymer ?
#
loop_
_entity_poly.entity_id
_entity_poly.type
_entity_poly.pdbx_seq_one_letter_code
_entity_poly.pdbx_strand_id
1 'polypeptide(L)'
;MLIALIGFGVVILSTNLIILQTSVLSRLLRLVQNLENQRNLRPDQLEKIPSSGNDEISYLIQTFNQLLEISKRNNEKFMKIFRASPTAIMIVKIDDGQISEVNSGFENLFGYTAKEVIGKNITEFGGWLLGADADKIM
;
A
#
# COMPACT_ATOMS: atom_id res chain seq x y z
N MET A 1 -52.28 -23.84 18.78
CA MET A 1 -52.01 -22.39 18.86
C MET A 1 -50.58 -22.10 19.34
N LEU A 2 -50.13 -22.68 20.46
CA LEU A 2 -48.77 -22.45 21.02
C LEU A 2 -47.61 -22.85 20.09
N ILE A 3 -47.68 -24.03 19.46
CA ILE A 3 -46.64 -24.53 18.54
C ILE A 3 -46.45 -23.60 17.33
N ALA A 4 -47.55 -23.08 16.77
CA ALA A 4 -47.50 -22.15 15.65
C ALA A 4 -46.84 -20.81 16.03
N LEU A 5 -47.09 -20.34 17.26
CA LEU A 5 -46.48 -19.12 17.79
C LEU A 5 -44.97 -19.27 17.97
N ILE A 6 -44.54 -20.41 18.52
CA ILE A 6 -43.12 -20.75 18.70
C ILE A 6 -42.44 -20.87 17.34
N GLY A 7 -43.06 -21.58 16.39
CA GLY A 7 -42.53 -21.73 15.03
C GLY A 7 -42.32 -20.39 14.32
N PHE A 8 -43.29 -19.47 14.43
CA PHE A 8 -43.19 -18.14 13.86
C PHE A 8 -42.05 -17.31 14.49
N GLY A 9 -41.89 -17.39 15.81
CA GLY A 9 -40.79 -16.73 16.51
C GLY A 9 -39.41 -17.23 16.07
N VAL A 10 -39.25 -18.55 15.90
CA VAL A 10 -38.00 -19.15 15.40
C VAL A 10 -37.67 -18.66 13.99
N VAL A 11 -38.67 -18.58 13.10
CA VAL A 11 -38.48 -18.11 11.71
C VAL A 11 -38.04 -16.64 11.67
N ILE A 12 -38.63 -15.77 12.50
CA ILE A 12 -38.22 -14.36 12.56
C ILE A 12 -36.77 -14.26 13.05
N LEU A 13 -36.43 -14.96 14.13
CA LEU A 13 -35.08 -14.94 14.69
C LEU A 13 -34.05 -15.44 13.69
N SER A 14 -34.31 -16.58 13.02
CA SER A 14 -33.40 -17.13 12.02
C SER A 14 -33.23 -16.20 10.83
N THR A 15 -34.32 -15.59 10.36
CA THR A 15 -34.29 -14.65 9.23
C THR A 15 -33.50 -13.40 9.58
N ASN A 16 -33.71 -12.84 10.77
CA ASN A 16 -32.97 -11.67 11.25
C ASN A 16 -31.47 -11.97 11.35
N LEU A 17 -31.10 -13.14 11.89
CA LEU A 17 -29.72 -13.57 12.02
C LEU A 17 -29.03 -13.73 10.66
N ILE A 18 -29.72 -14.31 9.68
CA ILE A 18 -29.23 -14.46 8.30
C ILE A 18 -29.03 -13.09 7.64
N ILE A 19 -29.97 -12.16 7.81
CA ILE A 19 -29.88 -10.81 7.25
C ILE A 19 -28.67 -10.07 7.84
N LEU A 20 -28.50 -10.12 9.17
CA LEU A 20 -27.38 -9.50 9.85
C LEU A 20 -26.04 -10.09 9.36
N GLN A 21 -25.95 -11.42 9.31
CA GLN A 21 -24.75 -12.13 8.86
C GLN A 21 -24.40 -11.81 7.41
N THR A 22 -25.37 -11.86 6.49
CA THR A 22 -25.14 -11.59 5.06
C THR A 22 -24.76 -10.13 4.81
N SER A 23 -25.36 -9.19 5.54
CA SER A 23 -25.01 -7.77 5.48
C SER A 23 -23.56 -7.52 5.92
N VAL A 24 -23.15 -8.07 7.08
CA VAL A 24 -21.78 -7.95 7.61
C VAL A 24 -20.78 -8.63 6.68
N LEU A 25 -21.05 -9.87 6.29
CA LEU A 25 -20.13 -10.68 5.49
C LEU A 25 -19.89 -10.04 4.12
N SER A 26 -20.94 -9.55 3.46
CA SER A 26 -20.79 -8.89 2.15
C SER A 26 -19.88 -7.66 2.23
N ARG A 27 -19.97 -6.87 3.31
CA ARG A 27 -19.12 -5.70 3.53
C ARG A 27 -17.67 -6.08 3.82
N LEU A 28 -17.44 -7.12 4.64
CA LEU A 28 -16.10 -7.64 4.89
C LEU A 28 -15.44 -8.19 3.63
N LEU A 29 -16.19 -8.95 2.82
CA LEU A 29 -15.67 -9.48 1.56
C LEU A 29 -15.30 -8.35 0.58
N ARG A 30 -16.15 -7.31 0.47
CA ARG A 30 -15.81 -6.12 -0.33
C ARG A 30 -14.55 -5.43 0.16
N LEU A 31 -14.38 -5.32 1.48
CA LEU A 31 -13.18 -4.72 2.06
C LEU A 31 -11.93 -5.52 1.70
N VAL A 32 -11.93 -6.83 1.96
CA VAL A 32 -10.80 -7.71 1.64
C VAL A 32 -10.49 -7.69 0.14
N GLN A 33 -11.51 -7.74 -0.71
CA GLN A 33 -11.30 -7.70 -2.16
C GLN A 33 -10.68 -6.37 -2.62
N ASN A 34 -11.11 -5.24 -2.07
CA ASN A 34 -10.49 -3.95 -2.39
C ASN A 34 -9.02 -3.89 -1.93
N LEU A 35 -8.70 -4.48 -0.77
CA LEU A 35 -7.33 -4.56 -0.28
C LEU A 35 -6.46 -5.46 -1.16
N GLU A 36 -6.93 -6.63 -1.55
CA GLU A 36 -6.18 -7.54 -2.43
C GLU A 36 -5.94 -6.91 -3.81
N ASN A 37 -6.95 -6.25 -4.39
CA ASN A 37 -6.81 -5.55 -5.67
C ASN A 37 -5.76 -4.44 -5.64
N GLN A 38 -5.47 -3.91 -4.45
CA GLN A 38 -4.55 -2.79 -4.25
C GLN A 38 -3.26 -3.19 -3.52
N ARG A 39 -3.08 -4.47 -3.16
CA ARG A 39 -2.00 -4.93 -2.28
C ARG A 39 -0.60 -4.64 -2.82
N ASN A 40 -0.43 -4.68 -4.14
CA ASN A 40 0.85 -4.47 -4.81
C ASN A 40 1.01 -3.03 -5.33
N LEU A 41 0.07 -2.13 -5.02
CA LEU A 41 0.15 -0.74 -5.43
C LEU A 41 1.03 0.05 -4.47
N ARG A 42 1.69 1.08 -5.00
CA ARG A 42 2.43 2.03 -4.18
C ARG A 42 1.47 2.91 -3.37
N PRO A 43 1.90 3.47 -2.23
CA PRO A 43 1.04 4.29 -1.38
C PRO A 43 0.28 5.40 -2.11
N ASP A 44 0.90 6.07 -3.08
CA ASP A 44 0.31 7.12 -3.91
C ASP A 44 -0.87 6.65 -4.77
N GLN A 45 -0.85 5.39 -5.19
CA GLN A 45 -1.84 4.78 -6.09
C GLN A 45 -3.04 4.15 -5.36
N LEU A 46 -2.97 4.00 -4.04
CA LEU A 46 -4.06 3.40 -3.25
C LEU A 46 -5.31 4.28 -3.26
N GLU A 47 -6.49 3.71 -3.46
CA GLU A 47 -7.75 4.45 -3.44
C GLU A 47 -8.46 4.30 -2.10
N LYS A 48 -9.21 5.34 -1.70
CA LYS A 48 -10.02 5.27 -0.49
C LYS A 48 -11.14 4.26 -0.68
N ILE A 49 -11.36 3.44 0.33
CA ILE A 49 -12.44 2.45 0.32
C ILE A 49 -13.73 3.15 0.75
N PRO A 50 -14.84 3.02 0.00
CA PRO A 50 -16.11 3.64 0.38
C PRO A 50 -16.58 3.14 1.75
N SER A 51 -16.75 4.06 2.71
CA SER A 51 -17.37 3.76 4.00
C SER A 51 -18.87 4.06 3.93
N SER A 52 -19.73 3.13 4.34
CA SER A 52 -21.18 3.32 4.39
C SER A 52 -21.75 2.60 5.60
N GLY A 53 -22.62 3.30 6.36
CA GLY A 53 -23.17 2.82 7.64
C GLY A 53 -22.51 3.49 8.85
N ASN A 54 -23.06 3.30 10.04
CA ASN A 54 -22.56 3.86 11.31
C ASN A 54 -22.18 2.75 12.32
N ASP A 55 -21.49 1.73 11.84
CA ASP A 55 -21.07 0.56 12.61
C ASP A 55 -19.54 0.42 12.66
N GLU A 56 -19.07 -0.63 13.34
CA GLU A 56 -17.65 -0.90 13.56
C GLU A 56 -16.88 -1.10 12.25
N ILE A 57 -17.53 -1.65 11.22
CA ILE A 57 -16.91 -1.83 9.89
C ILE A 57 -16.71 -0.48 9.23
N SER A 58 -17.69 0.43 9.32
CA SER A 58 -17.51 1.80 8.83
C SER A 58 -16.40 2.54 9.57
N TYR A 59 -16.31 2.38 10.89
CA TYR A 59 -15.23 2.94 11.68
C TYR A 59 -13.87 2.41 11.21
N LEU A 60 -13.73 1.08 11.06
CA LEU A 60 -12.52 0.46 10.56
C LEU A 60 -12.12 0.97 9.17
N ILE A 61 -13.07 1.11 8.24
CA ILE A 61 -12.81 1.65 6.89
C ILE A 61 -12.33 3.10 6.98
N GLN A 62 -12.93 3.92 7.85
CA GLN A 62 -12.50 5.30 8.04
C GLN A 62 -11.09 5.38 8.62
N THR A 63 -10.78 4.61 9.67
CA THR A 63 -9.44 4.53 10.25
C THR A 63 -8.42 4.09 9.20
N PHE A 64 -8.74 3.08 8.40
CA PHE A 64 -7.88 2.64 7.31
C PHE A 64 -7.66 3.74 6.27
N ASN A 65 -8.72 4.42 5.83
CA ASN A 65 -8.61 5.54 4.89
C ASN A 65 -7.76 6.70 5.44
N GLN A 66 -7.81 6.97 6.75
CA GLN A 66 -6.94 7.96 7.40
C GLN A 66 -5.47 7.51 7.38
N LEU A 67 -5.19 6.24 7.67
CA LEU A 67 -3.82 5.69 7.59
C LEU A 67 -3.28 5.74 6.16
N LEU A 68 -4.12 5.44 5.16
CA LEU A 68 -3.78 5.60 3.76
C LEU A 68 -3.38 7.04 3.43
N GLU A 69 -4.15 8.02 3.88
CA GLU A 69 -3.87 9.44 3.61
C GLU A 69 -2.58 9.91 4.28
N ILE A 70 -2.32 9.48 5.52
CA ILE A 70 -1.06 9.73 6.22
C ILE A 70 0.11 9.12 5.45
N SER A 71 -0.03 7.87 5.00
CA SER A 71 0.99 7.17 4.21
C SER A 71 1.29 7.91 2.90
N LYS A 72 0.25 8.31 2.15
CA LYS A 72 0.40 9.13 0.93
C LYS A 72 1.15 10.43 1.20
N ARG A 73 0.72 11.19 2.20
CA ARG A 73 1.33 12.48 2.54
C ARG A 73 2.80 12.32 2.95
N ASN A 74 3.14 11.26 3.68
CA ASN A 74 4.51 10.97 4.05
C ASN A 74 5.36 10.59 2.83
N ASN A 75 4.82 9.74 1.94
CA ASN A 75 5.49 9.39 0.69
C ASN A 75 5.74 10.63 -0.19
N GLU A 76 4.75 11.51 -0.34
CA GLU A 76 4.92 12.76 -1.09
C GLU A 76 5.99 13.67 -0.50
N LYS A 77 6.03 13.82 0.83
CA LYS A 77 7.07 14.59 1.52
C LYS A 77 8.45 13.98 1.29
N PHE A 78 8.57 12.67 1.44
CA PHE A 78 9.81 11.95 1.17
C PHE A 78 10.26 12.18 -0.27
N MET A 79 9.38 11.98 -1.26
CA MET A 79 9.70 12.15 -2.67
C MET A 79 10.09 13.59 -3.03
N LYS A 80 9.47 14.59 -2.40
CA LYS A 80 9.88 15.99 -2.54
C LYS A 80 11.29 16.23 -2.03
N ILE A 81 11.61 15.74 -0.83
CA ILE A 81 12.94 15.88 -0.23
C ILE A 81 13.99 15.12 -1.05
N PHE A 82 13.69 13.87 -1.40
CA PHE A 82 14.55 13.01 -2.22
C PHE A 82 14.91 13.69 -3.55
N ARG A 83 13.89 14.17 -4.30
CA ARG A 83 14.09 14.82 -5.61
C ARG A 83 14.74 16.20 -5.54
N ALA A 84 14.50 16.96 -4.46
CA ALA A 84 15.09 18.30 -4.29
C ALA A 84 16.50 18.27 -3.68
N SER A 85 16.93 17.12 -3.14
CA SER A 85 18.25 16.98 -2.54
C SER A 85 19.35 17.17 -3.61
N PRO A 86 20.34 18.06 -3.36
CA PRO A 86 21.48 18.24 -4.26
C PRO A 86 22.50 17.09 -4.16
N THR A 87 22.44 16.28 -3.11
CA THR A 87 23.29 15.10 -2.93
C THR A 87 22.80 13.99 -3.86
N ALA A 88 23.73 13.27 -4.48
CA ALA A 88 23.40 12.08 -5.24
C ALA A 88 22.88 10.96 -4.32
N ILE A 89 21.65 10.53 -4.56
CA ILE A 89 21.00 9.45 -3.80
C ILE A 89 20.45 8.42 -4.79
N MET A 90 20.75 7.15 -4.50
CA MET A 90 20.24 5.99 -5.19
C MET A 90 19.56 5.06 -4.17
N ILE A 91 18.43 4.49 -4.56
CA ILE A 91 17.74 3.44 -3.81
C ILE A 91 17.91 2.14 -4.60
N VAL A 92 18.44 1.12 -3.92
CA VAL A 92 18.60 -0.23 -4.46
C VAL A 92 17.76 -1.21 -3.68
N LYS A 93 17.26 -2.24 -4.36
CA LYS A 93 16.66 -3.37 -3.67
C LYS A 93 17.75 -4.25 -3.08
N ILE A 94 17.53 -4.70 -1.85
CA ILE A 94 18.52 -5.47 -1.07
C ILE A 94 18.64 -6.91 -1.60
N ASP A 95 17.57 -7.45 -2.18
CA ASP A 95 17.50 -8.85 -2.65
C ASP A 95 18.35 -9.10 -3.89
N ASP A 96 18.28 -8.21 -4.88
CA ASP A 96 18.91 -8.40 -6.19
C ASP A 96 19.86 -7.27 -6.61
N GLY A 97 20.02 -6.23 -5.77
CA GLY A 97 20.88 -5.08 -6.05
C GLY A 97 20.35 -4.20 -7.19
N GLN A 98 19.12 -4.39 -7.66
CA GLN A 98 18.56 -3.56 -8.72
C GLN A 98 18.27 -2.16 -8.22
N ILE A 99 18.66 -1.18 -9.04
CA ILE A 99 18.35 0.22 -8.80
C ILE A 99 16.85 0.42 -8.97
N SER A 100 16.16 0.80 -7.90
CA SER A 100 14.73 1.10 -7.95
C SER A 100 14.46 2.57 -8.24
N GLU A 101 15.25 3.48 -7.68
CA GLU A 101 15.09 4.93 -7.86
C GLU A 101 16.43 5.68 -7.75
N VAL A 102 16.53 6.82 -8.45
CA VAL A 102 17.61 7.79 -8.31
C VAL A 102 17.03 9.20 -8.26
N ASN A 103 17.69 10.13 -7.57
CA ASN A 103 17.25 11.52 -7.51
C ASN A 103 17.96 12.43 -8.52
N SER A 104 17.53 13.69 -8.60
CA SER A 104 18.15 14.68 -9.51
C SER A 104 19.63 14.94 -9.20
N GLY A 105 20.02 14.90 -7.92
CA GLY A 105 21.42 14.98 -7.51
C GLY A 105 22.29 13.86 -8.11
N PHE A 106 21.75 12.64 -8.22
CA PHE A 106 22.42 11.52 -8.86
C PHE A 106 22.60 11.77 -10.36
N GLU A 107 21.51 12.17 -11.05
CA GLU A 107 21.56 12.46 -12.48
C GLU A 107 22.57 13.57 -12.79
N ASN A 108 22.61 14.62 -11.97
CA ASN A 108 23.55 15.73 -12.13
C ASN A 108 25.00 15.34 -11.87
N LEU A 109 25.26 14.49 -10.88
CA LEU A 109 26.62 14.10 -10.51
C LEU A 109 27.22 13.09 -11.48
N PHE A 110 26.43 12.10 -11.90
CA PHE A 110 26.91 10.97 -12.70
C PHE A 110 26.54 11.06 -14.18
N GLY A 111 25.63 11.96 -14.56
CA GLY A 111 25.22 12.18 -15.95
C GLY A 111 24.26 11.13 -16.53
N TYR A 112 23.79 10.18 -15.72
CA TYR A 112 22.82 9.17 -16.14
C TYR A 112 21.42 9.53 -15.66
N THR A 113 20.42 9.38 -16.53
CA THR A 113 19.01 9.60 -16.19
C THR A 113 18.41 8.41 -15.46
N ALA A 114 17.35 8.64 -14.68
CA ALA A 114 16.60 7.60 -13.99
C ALA A 114 16.13 6.48 -14.94
N LYS A 115 15.74 6.82 -16.18
CA LYS A 115 15.32 5.84 -17.18
C LYS A 115 16.44 4.90 -17.64
N GLU A 116 17.69 5.36 -17.58
CA GLU A 116 18.84 4.59 -18.03
C GLU A 116 19.38 3.65 -16.95
N VAL A 117 19.07 3.92 -15.67
CA VAL A 117 19.64 3.19 -14.53
C VAL A 117 18.63 2.34 -13.77
N ILE A 118 17.34 2.73 -13.75
CA ILE A 118 16.31 1.95 -13.05
C ILE A 118 16.18 0.54 -13.66
N GLY A 119 16.15 -0.47 -12.79
CA GLY A 119 16.03 -1.89 -13.16
C GLY A 119 17.36 -2.58 -13.50
N LYS A 120 18.45 -1.82 -13.62
CA LYS A 120 19.80 -2.40 -13.77
C LYS A 120 20.41 -2.71 -12.41
N ASN A 121 21.34 -3.65 -12.38
CA ASN A 121 22.06 -3.98 -11.16
C ASN A 121 23.07 -2.88 -10.82
N ILE A 122 23.18 -2.49 -9.55
CA ILE A 122 24.18 -1.51 -9.10
C ILE A 122 25.61 -1.91 -9.48
N THR A 123 25.91 -3.21 -9.57
CA THR A 123 27.24 -3.70 -9.97
C THR A 123 27.60 -3.36 -11.42
N GLU A 124 26.62 -3.21 -12.30
CA GLU A 124 26.85 -2.83 -13.71
C GLU A 124 27.47 -1.45 -13.85
N PHE A 125 27.31 -0.60 -12.83
CA PHE A 125 27.82 0.76 -12.82
C PHE A 125 29.18 0.92 -12.11
N GLY A 126 29.80 -0.20 -11.70
CA GLY A 126 31.21 -0.29 -11.30
C GLY A 126 31.62 0.48 -10.03
N GLY A 127 32.82 0.16 -9.51
CA GLY A 127 33.39 0.71 -8.27
C GLY A 127 33.57 2.23 -8.19
N TRP A 128 33.28 2.97 -9.26
CA TRP A 128 33.23 4.44 -9.28
C TRP A 128 32.00 5.01 -8.56
N LEU A 129 30.87 4.27 -8.52
CA LEU A 129 29.68 4.65 -7.75
C LEU A 129 29.77 4.26 -6.27
N LEU A 130 30.38 3.09 -6.01
CA LEU A 130 30.42 2.47 -4.68
C LEU A 130 31.70 2.82 -3.88
N GLY A 131 32.71 3.41 -4.53
CA GLY A 131 34.03 3.55 -3.93
C GLY A 131 34.65 2.18 -3.59
N ALA A 132 35.80 2.20 -2.92
CA ALA A 132 36.54 0.98 -2.55
C ALA A 132 35.82 0.05 -1.55
N ASP A 133 34.61 0.39 -1.10
CA ASP A 133 33.81 -0.36 -0.11
C ASP A 133 32.63 -1.15 -0.73
N ALA A 134 32.58 -1.28 -2.06
CA ALA A 134 31.54 -2.03 -2.79
C ALA A 134 31.28 -3.45 -2.24
N ASP A 135 32.34 -4.13 -1.78
CA ASP A 135 32.27 -5.49 -1.22
C ASP A 135 31.54 -5.58 0.13
N LYS A 136 31.30 -4.46 0.84
CA LYS A 136 30.58 -4.45 2.13
C LYS A 136 29.07 -4.26 2.00
N ILE A 137 28.59 -3.90 0.80
CA ILE A 137 27.16 -3.68 0.52
C ILE A 137 26.51 -4.98 -0.02
N MET A 138 27.32 -5.96 -0.43
CA MET A 138 26.88 -7.34 -0.73
C MET A 138 26.69 -8.20 0.52
#